data_AF-A0A3A4QKU7-F1
#
_entry.id   AF-A0A3A4QKU7-F1
#
_cell.length_a   1.000
_cell.length_b   1.000
_cell.length_c   1.000
_cell.angle_alpha   90.00
_cell.angle_beta   90.00
_cell.angle_gamma   90.00
#
_symmetry.space_group_name_H-M   'P 1'
#
loop_
_entity.id
_entity.type
_entity.pdbx_description
1 polymer ?
#
loop_
_entity_poly.entity_id
_entity_poly.type
_entity_poly.pdbx_seq_one_letter_code
_entity_poly.pdbx_strand_id
1 'polypeptide(L)'
;MAVLSTKQTTAWAEVDEQGRLILPPEVARQYGLTPGSKIRLDEGHNFVRMHRPVTHLTKVYIEPTVACNLDCITCFRNAWEQPIGRMTEETFESILH
;
A
#
# COMPACT_ATOMS: atom_id res chain seq x y z
N MET A 1 21.44 -5.32 11.53
CA MET A 1 21.98 -4.07 10.96
C MET A 1 20.82 -3.34 10.30
N ALA A 2 20.34 -2.25 10.89
CA ALA A 2 19.28 -1.44 10.27
C ALA A 2 19.84 -0.78 9.02
N VAL A 3 19.35 -1.16 7.85
CA VAL A 3 19.68 -0.47 6.60
C VAL A 3 18.96 0.88 6.66
N LEU A 4 19.68 1.92 7.08
CA LEU A 4 19.20 3.29 6.95
C LEU A 4 19.04 3.59 5.47
N SER A 5 17.82 3.91 5.05
CA SER A 5 17.51 4.26 3.66
C SER A 5 18.36 5.45 3.24
N THR A 6 19.19 5.26 2.20
CA THR A 6 20.10 6.27 1.65
C THR A 6 19.43 7.28 0.71
N LYS A 7 18.09 7.28 0.64
CA LYS A 7 17.36 8.21 -0.24
C LYS A 7 17.38 9.61 0.34
N GLN A 8 17.78 10.59 -0.47
CA GLN A 8 17.54 12.01 -0.18
C GLN A 8 16.07 12.19 0.21
N THR A 9 15.85 12.67 1.43
CA THR A 9 14.53 12.83 2.05
C THR A 9 13.74 14.01 1.49
N THR A 10 14.38 14.83 0.67
CA THR A 10 13.82 16.08 0.16
C THR A 10 13.98 16.14 -1.35
N ALA A 11 12.86 16.22 -2.06
CA ALA A 11 12.79 16.58 -3.46
C ALA A 11 12.00 17.89 -3.55
N TRP A 12 12.40 18.78 -4.46
CA TRP A 12 11.70 20.03 -4.73
C TRP A 12 10.73 19.83 -5.88
N ALA A 13 9.53 20.38 -5.74
CA ALA A 13 8.53 20.45 -6.79
C ALA A 13 8.25 21.93 -7.08
N GLU A 14 7.85 22.23 -8.31
CA GLU A 14 7.55 23.59 -8.75
C GLU A 14 6.09 23.70 -9.17
N VAL A 15 5.54 24.91 -9.10
CA VAL A 15 4.20 25.19 -9.63
C VAL A 15 4.38 25.86 -10.97
N ASP A 16 3.80 25.27 -12.01
CA ASP A 16 3.86 25.84 -13.36
C ASP A 16 2.92 27.05 -13.53
N GLU A 17 2.97 27.68 -14.70
CA GLU A 17 2.15 28.84 -15.05
C GLU A 17 0.63 28.54 -15.04
N GLN A 18 0.24 27.27 -15.08
CA GLN A 18 -1.17 26.84 -15.00
C GLN A 18 -1.58 26.48 -13.57
N GLY A 19 -0.71 26.70 -12.58
CA GLY A 19 -0.99 26.41 -11.17
C GLY A 19 -0.88 24.92 -10.81
N ARG A 20 -0.24 24.10 -11.65
CA ARG A 20 -0.09 22.66 -11.42
C ARG A 20 1.22 22.37 -10.72
N LEU A 21 1.20 21.45 -9.74
CA LEU A 21 2.41 20.97 -9.09
C LEU A 21 3.16 19.99 -10.00
N ILE A 22 4.36 20.35 -10.42
CA ILE A 22 5.26 19.55 -11.24
C ILE A 22 6.24 18.82 -10.33
N LEU A 23 6.14 17.50 -10.33
CA LEU A 23 7.00 16.63 -9.55
C LEU A 23 8.22 16.21 -10.38
N PRO A 24 9.41 16.07 -9.77
CA PRO A 24 10.57 15.50 -10.44
C PRO A 24 10.27 14.10 -11.01
N PRO A 25 10.80 13.75 -12.20
CA PRO A 25 10.50 12.49 -12.86
C PRO A 25 10.81 11.24 -12.01
N GLU A 26 11.86 11.30 -11.19
CA GLU A 26 12.24 10.23 -10.26
C GLU A 26 11.21 10.03 -9.13
N VAL A 27 10.61 11.11 -8.63
CA VAL A 27 9.55 11.05 -7.62
C VAL A 27 8.29 10.47 -8.25
N ALA A 28 7.89 10.97 -9.41
CA ALA A 28 6.73 10.46 -10.15
C ALA A 28 6.86 8.95 -10.41
N ARG A 29 8.02 8.50 -10.90
CA ARG A 29 8.29 7.08 -11.16
C ARG A 29 8.28 6.23 -9.89
N GLN A 30 8.91 6.70 -8.81
CA GLN A 30 9.00 5.97 -7.54
C GLN A 30 7.62 5.72 -6.91
N TYR A 31 6.69 6.66 -7.09
CA TYR A 31 5.35 6.60 -6.51
C TYR A 31 4.27 6.16 -7.51
N GLY A 32 4.65 5.82 -8.75
CA GLY A 32 3.73 5.31 -9.76
C GLY A 32 2.78 6.35 -10.35
N LEU A 33 3.21 7.61 -10.40
CA LEU A 33 2.40 8.72 -10.91
C LEU A 33 2.53 8.77 -12.43
N THR A 34 1.54 8.22 -13.12
CA THR A 34 1.43 8.29 -14.58
C THR A 34 0.35 9.30 -15.00
N PRO A 35 0.41 9.85 -16.21
CA PRO A 35 -0.63 10.74 -16.72
C PRO A 35 -2.04 10.12 -16.57
N GLY A 36 -2.96 10.86 -15.96
CA GLY A 36 -4.33 10.40 -15.68
C GLY A 36 -4.52 9.60 -14.38
N SER A 37 -3.46 9.33 -13.62
CA SER A 37 -3.56 8.69 -12.31
C SER A 37 -4.44 9.48 -11.34
N LYS A 38 -5.38 8.80 -10.67
CA LYS A 38 -6.11 9.37 -9.52
C LYS A 38 -5.34 9.10 -8.24
N ILE A 39 -5.15 10.15 -7.46
CA ILE A 39 -4.30 10.17 -6.27
C ILE A 39 -5.15 10.62 -5.09
N ARG A 40 -5.05 9.91 -3.96
CA ARG A 40 -5.65 10.35 -2.71
C ARG A 40 -4.73 11.37 -2.04
N LEU A 41 -5.30 12.52 -1.69
CA LEU A 41 -4.64 13.56 -0.91
C LEU A 41 -5.33 13.66 0.44
N ASP A 42 -4.54 13.73 1.51
CA ASP A 42 -5.02 14.08 2.84
C ASP A 42 -4.48 15.47 3.20
N GLU A 43 -5.36 16.36 3.61
CA GLU A 43 -5.00 17.69 4.11
C GLU A 43 -4.75 17.65 5.62
N GLY A 44 -3.62 18.22 6.04
CA GLY A 44 -3.32 18.51 7.43
C GLY A 44 -3.20 20.02 7.65
N HIS A 45 -2.90 20.43 8.88
CA HIS A 45 -2.83 21.85 9.23
C HIS A 45 -1.93 22.70 8.33
N ASN A 46 -0.75 22.17 7.95
CA ASN A 46 0.26 22.87 7.13
C ASN A 46 0.93 21.93 6.12
N PHE A 47 0.25 20.84 5.73
CA PHE A 47 0.79 19.91 4.75
C PHE A 47 -0.33 19.27 3.94
N VAL A 48 0.01 18.83 2.72
CA VAL A 48 -0.78 17.89 1.95
C VAL A 48 0.01 16.59 1.86
N ARG A 49 -0.62 15.47 2.24
CA ARG A 49 -0.02 14.14 2.13
C ARG A 49 -0.57 13.43 0.91
N MET A 50 0.32 13.05 0.02
CA MET A 50 0.01 12.29 -1.18
C MET A 50 0.19 10.78 -0.93
N HIS A 51 -0.80 9.98 -1.34
CA HIS A 51 -0.70 8.51 -1.35
C HIS A 51 -0.43 8.00 -2.75
N ARG A 52 0.14 6.79 -2.87
CA ARG A 52 0.30 6.12 -4.17
C ARG A 52 -1.08 5.91 -4.82
N PRO A 53 -1.20 5.99 -6.16
CA PRO A 53 -2.40 5.54 -6.86
C PRO A 53 -2.73 4.10 -6.48
N VAL A 54 -4.01 3.75 -6.41
CA VAL A 54 -4.45 2.36 -6.12
C VAL A 54 -3.95 1.35 -7.16
N THR A 55 -3.63 1.82 -8.36
CA THR A 55 -3.02 1.03 -9.45
C THR A 55 -1.53 0.75 -9.24
N HIS A 56 -0.89 1.39 -8.27
CA HIS A 56 0.53 1.20 -7.96
C HIS A 56 0.72 0.49 -6.61
N LEU A 57 0.32 -0.79 -6.61
CA LEU A 57 0.38 -1.68 -5.46
C LEU A 57 1.82 -1.94 -5.02
N THR A 58 2.10 -1.81 -3.73
CA THR A 58 3.46 -2.03 -3.17
C THR A 58 3.50 -3.08 -2.07
N LYS A 59 2.34 -3.45 -1.53
CA LYS A 59 2.22 -4.44 -0.47
C LYS A 59 0.87 -5.09 -0.54
N VAL A 60 0.87 -6.42 -0.44
CA VAL A 60 -0.32 -7.25 -0.25
C VAL A 60 -0.15 -7.98 1.06
N TYR A 61 -1.19 -7.98 1.89
CA TYR A 61 -1.26 -8.83 3.07
C TYR A 61 -2.14 -10.02 2.72
N ILE A 62 -1.62 -11.22 2.93
CA ILE A 62 -2.32 -12.47 2.66
C ILE A 62 -2.43 -13.19 4.00
N GLU A 63 -3.62 -13.70 4.31
CA GLU A 63 -3.88 -14.62 5.43
C GLU A 63 -4.02 -16.02 4.81
N PRO A 64 -2.94 -16.83 4.74
CA PRO A 64 -2.98 -18.13 4.06
C PRO A 64 -3.84 -19.15 4.80
N THR A 65 -4.20 -18.88 6.05
CA THR A 65 -5.11 -19.70 6.83
C THR A 65 -5.86 -18.87 7.84
N VAL A 66 -7.11 -19.22 8.08
CA VAL A 66 -7.93 -18.64 9.15
C VAL A 66 -7.80 -19.39 10.47
N ALA A 67 -6.91 -20.40 10.53
CA ALA A 67 -6.61 -21.12 11.76
C ALA A 67 -5.89 -20.19 12.75
N CYS A 68 -6.50 -20.00 13.93
CA CYS A 68 -5.94 -19.23 15.02
C CYS A 68 -5.65 -20.18 16.20
N ASN A 69 -4.48 -20.05 16.82
CA ASN A 69 -4.08 -20.86 17.98
C ASN A 69 -4.53 -20.26 19.32
N LEU A 70 -5.38 -19.24 19.29
CA LEU A 70 -5.93 -18.59 20.48
C LEU A 70 -7.38 -19.01 20.66
N ASP A 71 -7.74 -19.43 21.87
CA ASP A 71 -9.10 -19.80 22.24
C ASP A 71 -9.85 -18.59 22.83
N CYS A 72 -10.05 -17.57 22.00
CA CYS A 72 -10.65 -16.32 22.45
C CYS A 72 -12.17 -16.47 22.65
N ILE A 73 -12.66 -16.23 23.87
CA ILE A 73 -14.11 -16.27 24.18
C ILE A 73 -14.92 -15.25 23.37
N THR A 74 -14.29 -14.17 22.92
CA THR A 74 -14.89 -13.12 22.09
C THR A 74 -14.54 -13.27 20.60
N CYS A 75 -14.09 -14.45 20.16
CA CYS A 75 -13.75 -14.66 18.75
C CYS A 75 -15.01 -14.58 17.88
N PHE A 76 -15.06 -13.62 16.96
CA PHE A 76 -16.18 -13.49 16.01
C PHE A 76 -16.32 -14.73 15.11
N ARG A 77 -15.24 -15.49 14.90
CA ARG A 77 -15.26 -16.74 14.12
C ARG A 77 -16.04 -17.87 14.80
N ASN A 78 -16.33 -17.77 16.11
CA ASN A 78 -17.19 -18.75 16.80
C ASN A 78 -18.61 -18.77 16.23
N ALA A 79 -19.03 -17.70 15.54
CA ALA A 79 -20.32 -17.61 14.86
C ALA A 79 -20.27 -18.08 13.39
N TRP A 80 -19.15 -18.60 12.90
CA TRP A 80 -19.00 -19.05 11.52
C TRP A 80 -19.32 -20.54 11.38
N GLU A 81 -20.18 -20.89 10.42
CA GLU A 81 -20.48 -22.28 10.05
C GLU A 81 -19.54 -22.82 8.95
N GLN A 82 -18.47 -22.09 8.63
CA GLN A 82 -17.52 -22.45 7.59
C GLN A 82 -16.34 -23.25 8.15
N PRO A 83 -15.83 -24.27 7.44
CA PRO A 83 -14.65 -25.00 7.88
C PRO A 83 -13.42 -24.09 7.92
N ILE A 84 -12.50 -24.39 8.85
CA ILE A 84 -11.21 -23.70 8.91
C ILE A 84 -10.42 -24.04 7.64
N GLY A 85 -10.19 -23.02 6.83
CA GLY A 85 -9.49 -23.12 5.56
C GLY A 85 -7.98 -22.88 5.68
N ARG A 86 -7.24 -23.55 4.80
CA ARG A 86 -5.83 -23.27 4.52
C ARG A 86 -5.63 -23.24 3.00
N MET A 87 -5.07 -22.16 2.51
CA MET A 87 -4.67 -21.97 1.13
C MET A 87 -3.62 -23.02 0.75
N THR A 88 -3.74 -23.59 -0.45
CA THR A 88 -2.74 -24.52 -0.98
C THR A 88 -1.50 -23.76 -1.42
N GLU A 89 -0.35 -24.43 -1.42
CA GLU A 89 0.91 -23.84 -1.91
C GLU A 89 0.77 -23.42 -3.37
N GLU A 90 0.15 -24.25 -4.22
CA GLU A 90 -0.11 -23.94 -5.63
C GLU A 90 -0.92 -22.63 -5.83
N THR A 91 -1.94 -22.41 -4.98
CA THR A 91 -2.72 -21.17 -5.02
C THR A 91 -1.89 -19.98 -4.56
N PHE A 92 -1.05 -20.16 -3.53
CA PHE A 92 -0.19 -19.10 -3.02
C PHE A 92 0.89 -18.71 -4.05
N GLU A 93 1.52 -19.69 -4.69
CA GLU A 93 2.53 -19.47 -5.74
C GLU A 93 1.94 -18.72 -6.95
N SER A 94 0.66 -18.97 -7.29
CA SER A 94 -0.04 -18.23 -8.34
C SER A 94 -0.15 -16.72 -8.08
N ILE A 95 0.10 -16.23 -6.86
CA ILE A 95 0.10 -14.80 -6.51
C ILE A 95 1.46 -14.14 -6.80
N LEU A 96 2.54 -14.92 -6.82
CA LEU A 96 3.91 -14.41 -6.96
C LEU A 96 4.35 -14.24 -8.43
N HIS A 97 3.58 -14.79 -9.37
CA HIS A 97 3.84 -14.81 -10.81
C HIS A 97 3.10 -13.69 -11.55
#